data_AF-A0A9D5WFB6-F1
#
_entry.id   AF-A0A9D5WFB6-F1
#
_cell.length_a   1.000
_cell.length_b   1.000
_cell.length_c   1.000
_cell.angle_alpha   90.00
_cell.angle_beta   90.00
_cell.angle_gamma   90.00
#
_symmetry.space_group_name_H-M   'P 1'
#
loop_
_entity.id
_entity.type
_entity.pdbx_description
1 polymer ?
#
loop_
_entity_poly.entity_id
_entity_poly.type
_entity_poly.pdbx_seq_one_letter_code
_entity_poly.pdbx_strand_id
1 'polypeptide(L)'
;MHTKTQSDVPPRRMKQADYRANIANQLAHAYYAAMGYTKAADAFELSPVADAELMCTKHCIKHELGYCIRETKEPLPYTEPLYLLHEGNRLRLEFDCAVCQMKIYQA
;
A
#
# COMPACT_ATOMS: atom_id res chain seq x y z
N MET A 1 5.52 -32.83 2.09
CA MET A 1 5.00 -31.44 2.11
C MET A 1 3.67 -31.47 2.87
N HIS A 2 3.54 -30.77 3.99
CA HIS A 2 2.27 -30.71 4.72
C HIS A 2 1.36 -29.67 4.06
N THR A 3 0.23 -30.12 3.53
CA THR A 3 -0.81 -29.25 3.00
C THR A 3 -1.54 -28.62 4.18
N LYS A 4 -1.44 -27.30 4.36
CA LYS A 4 -2.19 -26.60 5.42
C LYS A 4 -3.69 -26.78 5.18
N THR A 5 -4.40 -27.21 6.21
CA THR A 5 -5.86 -27.37 6.20
C THR A 5 -6.53 -26.07 6.66
N GLN A 6 -7.83 -25.92 6.42
CA GLN A 6 -8.59 -24.71 6.77
C GLN A 6 -8.55 -24.38 8.27
N SER A 7 -8.39 -25.40 9.14
CA SER A 7 -8.22 -25.22 10.59
C SER A 7 -6.87 -24.61 10.98
N ASP A 8 -5.85 -24.68 10.11
CA ASP A 8 -4.51 -24.17 10.37
C ASP A 8 -4.36 -22.67 10.02
N VAL A 9 -5.42 -22.07 9.45
CA VAL A 9 -5.35 -20.72 8.91
C VAL A 9 -6.24 -19.76 9.71
N PRO A 10 -5.68 -18.66 10.27
CA PRO A 10 -6.47 -17.75 11.10
C PRO A 10 -7.54 -17.05 10.26
N PRO A 11 -8.78 -16.93 10.77
CA PRO A 11 -9.85 -16.26 10.05
C PRO A 11 -9.55 -14.76 9.91
N ARG A 12 -9.70 -14.23 8.69
CA ARG A 12 -9.58 -12.79 8.39
C ARG A 12 -10.98 -12.15 8.38
N ARG A 13 -11.06 -10.91 8.86
CA ARG A 13 -12.33 -10.12 8.82
C ARG A 13 -12.71 -9.70 7.40
N MET A 14 -11.72 -9.38 6.56
CA MET A 14 -11.91 -9.05 5.15
C MET A 14 -11.65 -10.29 4.29
N LYS A 15 -12.56 -10.56 3.35
CA LYS A 15 -12.50 -11.69 2.41
C LYS A 15 -12.20 -11.26 0.96
N GLN A 16 -11.67 -10.04 0.81
CA GLN A 16 -11.24 -9.47 -0.46
C GLN A 16 -9.77 -9.07 -0.32
N ALA A 17 -8.98 -9.42 -1.32
CA ALA A 17 -7.56 -9.10 -1.42
C ALA A 17 -7.32 -8.50 -2.81
N ASP A 18 -6.73 -7.30 -2.83
CA ASP A 18 -6.27 -6.66 -4.05
C ASP A 18 -4.78 -7.00 -4.29
N TYR A 19 -4.18 -6.33 -5.28
CA TYR A 19 -2.78 -6.52 -5.68
C TYR A 19 -1.77 -6.37 -4.53
N ARG A 20 -2.14 -5.68 -3.43
CA ARG A 20 -1.27 -5.46 -2.26
C ARG A 20 -1.07 -6.72 -1.42
N ALA A 21 -1.90 -7.74 -1.62
CA ALA A 21 -1.81 -9.01 -0.91
C ALA A 21 -0.66 -9.92 -1.39
N ASN A 22 0.04 -9.51 -2.46
CA ASN A 22 1.20 -10.20 -3.04
C ASN A 22 0.92 -11.69 -3.33
N ILE A 23 -0.20 -11.97 -3.98
CA ILE A 23 -0.57 -13.33 -4.41
C ILE A 23 0.14 -13.61 -5.73
N ALA A 24 1.40 -14.04 -5.65
CA ALA A 24 2.29 -14.17 -6.80
C ALA A 24 2.40 -15.60 -7.38
N ASN A 25 1.71 -16.59 -6.80
CA ASN A 25 1.78 -17.97 -7.26
C ASN A 25 0.54 -18.80 -6.84
N GLN A 26 0.44 -20.02 -7.40
CA GLN A 26 -0.67 -20.93 -7.14
C GLN A 26 -0.79 -21.37 -5.67
N LEU A 27 0.32 -21.50 -4.94
CA LEU A 27 0.31 -21.87 -3.52
C LEU A 27 -0.32 -20.75 -2.67
N ALA A 28 -0.02 -19.49 -2.99
CA ALA A 28 -0.64 -18.33 -2.36
C ALA A 28 -2.15 -18.30 -2.66
N HIS A 29 -2.55 -18.49 -3.91
CA HIS A 29 -3.98 -18.58 -4.28
C HIS A 29 -4.74 -19.65 -3.47
N ALA A 30 -4.19 -20.86 -3.37
CA ALA A 30 -4.78 -21.93 -2.55
C ALA A 30 -4.88 -21.55 -1.06
N TYR A 31 -3.87 -20.86 -0.53
CA TYR A 31 -3.84 -20.42 0.86
C TYR A 31 -4.90 -19.34 1.17
N TYR A 32 -5.06 -18.35 0.29
CA TYR A 32 -6.08 -17.32 0.42
C TYR A 32 -7.50 -17.90 0.20
N ALA A 33 -7.67 -18.85 -0.72
CA ALA A 33 -8.93 -19.56 -0.91
C ALA A 33 -9.33 -20.37 0.34
N ALA A 34 -8.38 -21.05 1.00
CA ALA A 34 -8.64 -21.76 2.26
C ALA A 34 -9.08 -20.81 3.40
N MET A 35 -8.59 -19.56 3.41
CA MET A 35 -9.09 -18.49 4.31
C MET A 35 -10.50 -17.98 3.97
N GLY A 36 -11.08 -18.43 2.85
CA GLY A 36 -12.40 -18.01 2.38
C GLY A 36 -12.40 -16.68 1.62
N TYR A 37 -11.27 -16.28 1.03
CA TYR A 37 -11.24 -15.14 0.10
C TYR A 37 -11.95 -15.53 -1.20
N THR A 38 -12.89 -14.70 -1.64
CA THR A 38 -13.66 -14.94 -2.88
C THR A 38 -13.13 -14.15 -4.07
N LYS A 39 -12.35 -13.10 -3.80
CA LYS A 39 -11.69 -12.23 -4.79
C LYS A 39 -10.26 -12.01 -4.34
N ALA A 40 -9.39 -12.94 -4.73
CA ALA A 40 -7.97 -12.90 -4.48
C ALA A 40 -7.29 -12.43 -5.77
N ALA A 41 -6.98 -11.12 -5.86
CA ALA A 41 -6.33 -10.56 -7.04
C ALA A 41 -4.85 -10.99 -7.11
N ASP A 42 -4.31 -11.06 -8.32
CA ASP A 42 -2.89 -11.33 -8.54
C ASP A 42 -2.01 -10.21 -7.98
N ALA A 43 -0.77 -10.56 -7.64
CA ALA A 43 0.26 -9.59 -7.27
C ALA A 43 0.49 -8.56 -8.38
N PHE A 44 0.93 -7.36 -8.00
CA PHE A 44 1.16 -6.25 -8.92
C PHE A 44 2.14 -6.60 -10.05
N GLU A 45 3.15 -7.41 -9.77
CA GLU A 45 4.18 -7.84 -10.72
C GLU A 45 3.62 -8.77 -11.81
N LEU A 46 2.50 -9.44 -11.54
CA LEU A 46 1.81 -10.31 -12.50
C LEU A 46 0.75 -9.56 -13.29
N SER A 47 0.01 -8.67 -12.63
CA SER A 47 -1.06 -7.88 -13.24
C SER A 47 -0.97 -6.43 -12.76
N PRO A 48 -0.13 -5.59 -13.40
CA PRO A 48 0.02 -4.19 -13.03
C PRO A 48 -1.30 -3.44 -13.10
N VAL A 49 -1.56 -2.61 -12.10
CA VAL A 49 -2.75 -1.75 -12.02
C VAL A 49 -2.32 -0.31 -12.30
N ALA A 50 -3.05 0.38 -13.18
CA ALA A 50 -2.83 1.80 -13.43
C ALA A 50 -3.05 2.61 -12.14
N ASP A 51 -2.22 3.63 -11.92
CA ASP A 51 -2.27 4.50 -10.74
C ASP A 51 -2.23 3.76 -9.39
N ALA A 52 -1.61 2.58 -9.36
CA ALA A 52 -1.45 1.79 -8.13
C ALA A 52 -0.68 2.57 -7.05
N GLU A 53 -1.14 2.43 -5.81
CA GLU A 53 -0.38 2.88 -4.64
C GLU A 53 0.81 1.93 -4.48
N LEU A 54 2.02 2.44 -4.74
CA LEU A 54 3.24 1.67 -4.65
C LEU A 54 3.64 1.44 -3.19
N MET A 55 3.39 2.43 -2.33
CA MET A 55 3.73 2.37 -0.91
C MET A 55 2.82 3.27 -0.07
N CYS A 56 2.44 2.80 1.11
CA CYS A 56 1.94 3.62 2.20
C CYS A 56 2.91 3.59 3.38
N THR A 57 3.08 4.72 4.05
CA THR A 57 3.90 4.81 5.26
C THR A 57 3.39 5.87 6.22
N LYS A 58 3.70 5.70 7.51
CA LYS A 58 3.48 6.72 8.53
C LYS A 58 4.57 7.79 8.53
N HIS A 59 5.74 7.48 7.97
CA HIS A 59 6.81 8.45 7.80
C HIS A 59 6.37 9.51 6.80
N CYS A 60 6.32 10.77 7.23
CA CYS A 60 5.67 11.84 6.49
C CYS A 60 6.68 12.94 6.19
N ILE A 61 6.93 13.21 4.90
CA ILE A 61 7.88 14.25 4.47
C ILE A 61 7.48 15.64 4.99
N LYS A 62 6.19 15.96 5.10
CA LYS A 62 5.75 17.23 5.70
C LYS A 62 6.19 17.34 7.16
N HIS A 63 6.13 16.25 7.92
CA HIS A 63 6.57 16.23 9.31
C HIS A 63 8.08 16.39 9.43
N GLU A 64 8.86 15.65 8.63
CA GLU A 64 10.32 15.77 8.62
C GLU A 64 10.80 17.19 8.23
N LEU A 65 10.04 17.89 7.39
CA LEU A 65 10.33 19.27 7.00
C LEU A 65 9.77 20.32 7.98
N GLY A 66 9.06 19.92 9.04
CA GLY A 66 8.48 20.83 10.04
C GLY A 66 7.13 21.46 9.66
N TYR A 67 6.47 20.98 8.60
CA TYR A 67 5.20 21.49 8.08
C TYR A 67 4.02 20.53 8.31
N CYS A 68 4.08 19.72 9.37
CA CYS A 68 2.96 18.87 9.74
C CYS A 68 1.81 19.72 10.29
N ILE A 69 0.73 19.88 9.52
CA ILE A 69 -0.44 20.69 9.90
C ILE A 69 -1.10 20.30 11.24
N ARG A 70 -0.81 19.09 11.75
CA ARG A 70 -1.31 18.61 13.04
C ARG A 70 -0.49 19.12 14.23
N GLU A 71 0.77 19.47 14.00
CA GLU A 71 1.74 19.89 15.03
C GLU A 71 2.07 21.37 14.88
N THR A 72 2.44 21.76 13.67
CA THR A 72 2.73 23.13 13.29
C THR A 72 1.55 23.64 12.47
N LYS A 73 0.90 24.72 12.90
CA LYS A 73 -0.17 25.37 12.10
C LYS A 73 0.41 26.16 10.90
N GLU A 74 1.66 25.89 10.56
CA GLU A 74 2.36 26.52 9.46
C GLU A 74 2.08 25.76 8.16
N PRO A 75 1.63 26.45 7.10
CA PRO A 75 1.42 25.80 5.82
C PRO A 75 2.77 25.44 5.20
N LEU A 76 2.78 24.34 4.43
CA LEU A 76 3.91 23.99 3.58
C LEU A 76 4.16 25.13 2.58
N PRO A 77 5.39 25.66 2.44
CA PRO A 77 5.69 26.75 1.51
C PRO A 77 5.68 26.31 0.04
N TYR A 78 5.69 25.00 -0.22
CA TYR A 78 5.68 24.41 -1.56
C TYR A 78 4.26 24.04 -2.00
N THR A 79 4.00 24.16 -3.30
CA THR A 79 2.73 23.72 -3.90
C THR A 79 2.72 22.20 -4.05
N GLU A 80 1.63 21.57 -3.62
CA GLU A 80 1.39 20.14 -3.82
C GLU A 80 0.90 19.82 -5.25
N PRO A 81 1.15 18.60 -5.76
CA PRO A 81 1.81 17.48 -5.08
C PRO A 81 3.34 17.60 -5.00
N LEU A 82 3.91 17.03 -3.93
CA LEU A 82 5.35 16.86 -3.82
C LEU A 82 5.80 15.60 -4.56
N TYR A 83 7.09 15.55 -4.92
CA TYR A 83 7.68 14.43 -5.63
C TYR A 83 9.01 14.00 -5.00
N LEU A 84 9.23 12.68 -4.92
CA LEU A 84 10.57 12.12 -4.70
C LEU A 84 11.23 11.88 -6.06
N LEU A 85 12.50 12.29 -6.17
CA LEU A 85 13.33 12.05 -7.34
C LEU A 85 14.46 11.10 -6.94
N HIS A 86 14.53 9.93 -7.58
CA HIS A 86 15.57 8.95 -7.31
C HIS A 86 15.90 8.15 -8.56
N GLU A 87 17.17 8.18 -8.99
CA GLU A 87 17.67 7.39 -10.13
C GLU A 87 16.81 7.52 -11.41
N GLY A 88 16.38 8.75 -11.71
CA GLY A 88 15.53 9.04 -12.87
C GLY A 88 14.04 8.74 -12.67
N ASN A 89 13.66 8.12 -11.56
CA ASN A 89 12.26 7.96 -11.18
C ASN A 89 11.72 9.23 -10.53
N ARG A 90 10.51 9.60 -10.93
CA ARG A 90 9.70 10.62 -10.28
C ARG A 90 8.52 9.93 -9.63
N LEU A 91 8.38 10.08 -8.32
CA LEU A 91 7.33 9.44 -7.54
C LEU A 91 6.45 10.52 -6.90
N ARG A 92 5.15 10.48 -7.16
CA ARG A 92 4.18 11.44 -6.62
C ARG A 92 3.84 11.09 -5.18
N LEU A 93 3.87 12.08 -4.31
CA LEU A 93 3.45 11.97 -2.92
C LEU A 93 2.02 12.47 -2.73
N GLU A 94 1.27 11.77 -1.87
CA GLU A 94 -0.04 12.18 -1.41
C GLU A 94 -0.11 12.04 0.12
N PHE A 95 -0.70 13.03 0.78
CA PHE A 95 -0.71 13.10 2.23
C PHE A 95 -2.15 13.04 2.74
N ASP A 96 -2.48 11.98 3.46
CA ASP A 96 -3.69 11.89 4.26
C ASP A 96 -3.37 12.22 5.71
N CYS A 97 -3.44 13.52 6.03
CA CYS A 97 -3.16 14.02 7.36
C CYS A 97 -4.21 13.54 8.39
N ALA A 98 -5.43 13.19 7.98
CA ALA A 98 -6.48 12.74 8.91
C ALA A 98 -6.13 11.40 9.55
N VAL A 99 -5.53 10.48 8.79
CA VAL A 99 -5.08 9.16 9.29
C VAL A 99 -3.56 9.04 9.48
N CYS A 100 -2.82 10.15 9.33
CA CYS A 100 -1.36 10.19 9.48
C CYS A 100 -0.62 9.24 8.52
N GLN A 101 -0.98 9.29 7.24
CA GLN A 101 -0.45 8.42 6.21
C GLN A 101 0.06 9.21 5.00
N MET A 102 1.23 8.84 4.52
CA MET A 102 1.76 9.26 3.22
C MET A 102 1.68 8.09 2.25
N LYS A 103 1.23 8.38 1.03
CA LYS A 103 1.14 7.43 -0.08
C LYS A 103 2.06 7.85 -1.20
N ILE A 104 2.60 6.86 -1.91
CA ILE A 104 3.55 7.04 -3.00
C ILE A 104 2.97 6.36 -4.24
N TYR A 105 2.99 7.10 -5.35
CA TYR A 105 2.51 6.66 -6.65
C TYR A 105 3.58 6.90 -7.72
N GLN A 106 3.49 6.17 -8.82
CA GLN A 106 4.23 6.53 -10.03
C GLN A 106 3.74 7.91 -10.52
N ALA A 107 4.67 8.80 -10.91
CA ALA A 107 4.34 10.12 -11.46
C ALA A 107 4.24 10.13 -13.00
#